data_AF-A0A7W9X6A2-F1
#
_entry.id   AF-A0A7W9X6A2-F1
#
_cell.length_a   1.000
_cell.length_b   1.000
_cell.length_c   1.000
_cell.angle_alpha   90.00
_cell.angle_beta   90.00
_cell.angle_gamma   90.00
#
_symmetry.space_group_name_H-M   'P 1'
#
loop_
_entity.id
_entity.type
_entity.pdbx_description
1 polymer ?
#
loop_
_entity_poly.entity_id
_entity_poly.type
_entity_poly.pdbx_seq_one_letter_code
_entity_poly.pdbx_strand_id
1 'polypeptide(L)'
;MKNNFSLLFYLKKPKNYQDGPMPIYMRFNVDSRRTELATARECEPDRWNMHAGRANGTKQDAKSLNAYLDDLQIEVHRKLTMLDEPYTVEELRDRSLGKESKINSLMDLFREHNARMEALIGKEYSQGTLTCFRTSFKHTQNFLKWKYKLEDIDVKCINHAFVTDYDFYLRSKCKCKNNSAVKNMKNFGKIVRICIANGWLIADPFLNYKQKRKTVDRVYLTTDELQVWGNKQFSTDRLSQVRDIFRKKLMRFSRIKSVSTYHKCLGELVSFGYIGYRPSFDPLHCK
;
A
#
# COMPACT_ATOMS: atom_id res chain seq x y z
N MET A 1 -25.22 16.46 -0.98
CA MET A 1 -26.49 15.94 -1.52
C MET A 1 -26.87 14.73 -0.69
N LYS A 2 -28.10 14.66 -0.15
CA LYS A 2 -28.58 13.48 0.60
C LYS A 2 -29.05 12.43 -0.41
N ASN A 3 -28.44 11.25 -0.44
CA ASN A 3 -28.88 10.12 -1.25
C ASN A 3 -30.35 9.79 -0.96
N ASN A 4 -31.12 9.36 -1.96
CA ASN A 4 -32.52 8.98 -1.74
C ASN A 4 -32.57 7.58 -1.10
N PHE A 5 -32.78 7.54 0.22
CA PHE A 5 -32.75 6.33 1.03
C PHE A 5 -34.16 5.89 1.42
N SER A 6 -34.48 4.61 1.18
CA SER A 6 -35.70 3.98 1.69
C SER A 6 -35.39 2.63 2.32
N LEU A 7 -36.02 2.30 3.45
CA LEU A 7 -35.91 1.03 4.14
C LEU A 7 -37.30 0.43 4.34
N LEU A 8 -37.45 -0.87 4.05
CA LEU A 8 -38.69 -1.61 4.26
C LEU A 8 -38.42 -3.03 4.75
N PHE A 9 -39.36 -3.59 5.52
CA PHE A 9 -39.34 -4.99 5.94
C PHE A 9 -40.40 -5.78 5.18
N TYR A 10 -40.08 -7.00 4.80
CA TYR A 10 -40.98 -7.87 4.07
C TYR A 10 -40.68 -9.35 4.33
N LEU A 11 -41.67 -10.22 4.13
CA LEU A 11 -41.49 -11.67 4.21
C LEU A 11 -40.92 -12.21 2.90
N LYS A 12 -39.84 -12.99 2.99
CA LYS A 12 -39.23 -13.61 1.80
C LYS A 12 -39.57 -15.09 1.75
N LYS A 13 -40.38 -15.48 0.76
CA LYS A 13 -40.79 -16.87 0.55
C LYS A 13 -39.59 -17.78 0.24
N PRO A 14 -39.30 -18.81 1.06
CA PRO A 14 -38.28 -19.82 0.75
C PRO A 14 -38.65 -20.67 -0.48
N LYS A 15 -37.65 -21.22 -1.19
CA LYS A 15 -37.86 -21.97 -2.45
C LYS A 15 -38.78 -23.19 -2.32
N ASN A 16 -38.77 -23.88 -1.18
CA ASN A 16 -39.54 -25.10 -0.91
C ASN A 16 -40.61 -24.88 0.17
N TYR A 17 -41.12 -23.67 0.30
CA TYR A 17 -42.10 -23.33 1.34
C TYR A 17 -43.46 -24.01 1.08
N GLN A 18 -43.95 -24.75 2.07
CA GLN A 18 -45.28 -25.38 2.07
C GLN A 18 -46.18 -24.70 3.10
N ASP A 19 -45.71 -24.56 4.34
CA ASP A 19 -46.45 -23.92 5.45
C ASP A 19 -45.48 -23.45 6.56
N GLY A 20 -45.96 -22.61 7.48
CA GLY A 20 -45.25 -22.14 8.67
C GLY A 20 -44.64 -20.72 8.59
N PRO A 21 -43.79 -20.34 9.55
CA PRO A 21 -43.27 -18.98 9.61
C PRO A 21 -42.30 -18.68 8.46
N MET A 22 -42.40 -17.49 7.88
CA MET A 22 -41.50 -17.00 6.84
C MET A 22 -40.43 -16.07 7.41
N PRO A 23 -39.19 -16.11 6.91
CA PRO A 23 -38.15 -15.21 7.36
C PRO A 23 -38.43 -13.77 6.92
N ILE A 24 -38.20 -12.84 7.84
CA ILE A 24 -38.31 -11.41 7.61
C ILE A 24 -36.98 -10.91 7.04
N TYR A 25 -37.08 -10.16 5.95
CA TYR A 25 -35.97 -9.49 5.29
C TYR A 25 -36.15 -7.99 5.37
N MET A 26 -35.04 -7.31 5.61
CA MET A 26 -34.89 -5.87 5.49
C MET A 26 -34.36 -5.56 4.10
N ARG A 27 -35.04 -4.70 3.35
CA ARG A 27 -34.59 -4.19 2.06
C ARG A 27 -34.29 -2.71 2.20
N PHE A 28 -33.16 -2.29 1.65
CA PHE A 28 -32.80 -0.89 1.54
C PHE A 28 -32.50 -0.53 0.09
N ASN A 29 -32.96 0.65 -0.30
CA ASN A 29 -32.70 1.24 -1.60
C ASN A 29 -31.89 2.53 -1.42
N VAL A 30 -30.86 2.70 -2.23
CA VAL A 30 -30.05 3.92 -2.34
C VAL A 30 -29.87 4.21 -3.82
N ASP A 31 -30.28 5.39 -4.27
CA ASP A 31 -30.10 5.89 -5.64
C ASP A 31 -30.45 4.85 -6.73
N SER A 32 -31.64 4.25 -6.60
CA SER A 32 -32.22 3.23 -7.52
C SER A 32 -31.55 1.85 -7.51
N ARG A 33 -30.59 1.60 -6.62
CA ARG A 33 -30.04 0.26 -6.35
C ARG A 33 -30.65 -0.31 -5.07
N ARG A 34 -30.82 -1.63 -5.02
CA ARG A 34 -31.47 -2.35 -3.91
C ARG A 34 -30.62 -3.51 -3.41
N THR A 35 -30.64 -3.75 -2.11
CA THR A 35 -30.12 -4.99 -1.51
C THR A 35 -30.96 -5.39 -0.32
N GLU A 36 -30.77 -6.64 0.12
CA GLU A 36 -31.60 -7.28 1.14
C GLU A 36 -30.72 -7.94 2.19
N LEU A 37 -31.18 -7.88 3.44
CA LEU A 37 -30.56 -8.51 4.60
C LEU A 37 -31.60 -9.32 5.37
N ALA A 38 -31.24 -10.51 5.82
CA ALA A 38 -32.08 -11.27 6.74
C ALA A 38 -32.02 -10.64 8.13
N THR A 39 -33.16 -10.49 8.80
CA THR A 39 -33.22 -9.93 10.17
C THR A 39 -33.07 -11.01 11.25
N ALA A 40 -32.86 -12.27 10.85
CA ALA A 40 -32.86 -13.45 11.73
C ALA A 40 -34.16 -13.63 12.55
N ARG A 41 -35.25 -12.98 12.12
CA ARG A 41 -36.60 -13.16 12.65
C ARG A 41 -37.52 -13.73 11.59
N GLU A 42 -38.59 -14.36 12.04
CA GLU A 42 -39.61 -14.95 11.20
C GLU A 42 -41.00 -14.57 11.69
N CYS A 43 -41.98 -14.63 10.81
CA CYS A 43 -43.37 -14.34 11.13
C CYS A 43 -44.30 -15.15 10.24
N GLU A 44 -45.42 -15.57 10.81
CA GLU A 44 -46.50 -16.20 10.05
C GLU A 44 -47.08 -15.22 9.02
N PRO A 45 -47.27 -15.64 7.75
CA PRO A 45 -47.80 -14.77 6.70
C PRO A 45 -49.11 -14.08 7.06
N ASP A 46 -50.04 -14.80 7.70
CA ASP A 46 -51.35 -14.28 8.12
C ASP A 46 -51.26 -13.23 9.22
N ARG A 47 -50.15 -13.24 9.96
CA ARG A 47 -49.86 -12.29 11.03
C ARG A 47 -48.97 -11.14 10.56
N TRP A 48 -48.75 -10.97 9.26
CA TRP A 48 -47.92 -9.91 8.71
C TRP A 48 -48.72 -8.88 7.93
N ASN A 49 -48.48 -7.60 8.20
CA ASN A 49 -48.99 -6.50 7.41
C ASN A 49 -47.99 -6.16 6.29
N MET A 50 -48.33 -6.52 5.05
CA MET A 50 -47.46 -6.25 3.89
C MET A 50 -47.24 -4.76 3.63
N HIS A 51 -48.25 -3.92 3.90
CA HIS A 51 -48.16 -2.47 3.63
C HIS A 51 -47.35 -1.75 4.70
N ALA A 52 -47.57 -2.09 5.97
CA ALA A 52 -46.83 -1.50 7.09
C ALA A 52 -45.43 -2.11 7.26
N GLY A 53 -45.18 -3.32 6.72
CA GLY A 53 -43.94 -4.06 6.96
C GLY A 53 -43.75 -4.40 8.43
N ARG A 54 -44.84 -4.79 9.12
CA ARG A 54 -44.89 -5.07 10.55
C ARG A 54 -45.81 -6.24 10.85
N ALA A 55 -45.65 -6.86 12.01
CA ALA A 55 -46.55 -7.90 12.48
C ALA A 55 -47.89 -7.30 12.95
N ASN A 56 -48.99 -7.96 12.59
CA ASN A 56 -50.36 -7.67 13.00
C ASN A 56 -50.64 -8.20 14.41
N GLY A 57 -51.50 -7.47 15.13
CA GLY A 57 -52.05 -7.88 16.41
C GLY A 57 -51.47 -7.11 17.61
N THR A 58 -52.16 -7.24 18.75
CA THR A 58 -51.87 -6.51 20.00
C THR A 58 -51.16 -7.36 21.06
N LYS A 59 -50.91 -8.64 20.73
CA LYS A 59 -50.23 -9.60 21.61
C LYS A 59 -48.77 -9.22 21.84
N GLN A 60 -48.21 -9.71 22.95
CA GLN A 60 -46.86 -9.35 23.38
C GLN A 60 -45.77 -9.77 22.37
N ASP A 61 -45.96 -10.89 21.69
CA ASP A 61 -45.04 -11.38 20.66
C ASP A 61 -44.98 -10.44 19.44
N ALA A 62 -46.13 -9.96 18.96
CA ALA A 62 -46.21 -8.97 17.88
C ALA A 62 -45.59 -7.62 18.29
N LYS A 63 -45.83 -7.17 19.53
CA LYS A 63 -45.22 -5.95 20.08
C LYS A 63 -43.70 -6.06 20.16
N SER A 64 -43.19 -7.16 20.72
CA SER A 64 -41.74 -7.41 20.84
C SER A 64 -41.06 -7.51 19.48
N LEU A 65 -41.70 -8.17 18.51
CA LEU A 65 -41.17 -8.27 17.14
C LEU A 65 -41.12 -6.89 16.47
N ASN A 66 -42.19 -6.10 16.56
CA ASN A 66 -42.22 -4.77 15.97
C ASN A 66 -41.19 -3.83 16.63
N ALA A 67 -41.05 -3.87 17.96
CA ALA A 67 -40.02 -3.11 18.67
C ALA A 67 -38.60 -3.47 18.18
N TYR A 68 -38.31 -4.77 17.99
CA TYR A 68 -37.03 -5.20 17.42
C TYR A 68 -36.79 -4.66 16.00
N LEU A 69 -37.81 -4.67 15.14
CA LEU A 69 -37.70 -4.13 13.78
C LEU A 69 -37.51 -2.61 13.79
N ASP A 70 -38.16 -1.91 14.72
CA ASP A 70 -38.02 -0.46 14.92
C ASP A 70 -36.61 -0.12 15.41
N ASP A 71 -36.08 -0.85 16.38
CA ASP A 71 -34.69 -0.69 16.87
C ASP A 71 -33.68 -0.89 15.75
N LEU A 72 -33.86 -1.94 14.93
CA LEU A 72 -33.01 -2.23 13.79
C LEU A 72 -33.06 -1.10 12.73
N GLN A 73 -34.26 -0.56 12.48
CA GLN A 73 -34.44 0.59 11.58
C GLN A 73 -33.74 1.85 12.11
N ILE A 74 -33.86 2.13 13.41
CA ILE A 74 -33.20 3.26 14.06
C ILE A 74 -31.68 3.09 14.00
N GLU A 75 -31.15 1.90 14.26
CA GLU A 75 -29.71 1.63 14.22
C GLU A 75 -29.12 1.91 12.83
N VAL A 76 -29.79 1.41 11.77
CA VAL A 76 -29.39 1.68 10.39
C VAL A 76 -29.45 3.17 10.09
N HIS A 77 -30.54 3.85 10.46
CA HIS A 77 -30.68 5.29 10.23
C HIS A 77 -29.60 6.11 10.96
N ARG A 78 -29.28 5.76 12.21
CA ARG A 78 -28.20 6.39 12.98
C ARG A 78 -26.84 6.20 12.31
N LYS A 79 -26.53 5.00 11.83
CA LYS A 79 -25.28 4.70 11.09
C LYS A 79 -25.18 5.52 9.80
N LEU A 80 -26.32 5.82 9.16
CA LEU A 80 -26.40 6.66 7.98
C LEU A 80 -26.22 8.15 8.27
N THR A 81 -26.83 8.67 9.34
CA THR A 81 -26.70 10.09 9.71
C THR A 81 -25.29 10.47 10.13
N MET A 82 -24.49 9.50 10.60
CA MET A 82 -23.07 9.71 10.91
C MET A 82 -22.14 9.74 9.69
N LEU A 83 -22.68 9.57 8.47
CA LEU A 83 -21.91 9.66 7.22
C LEU A 83 -22.03 11.08 6.65
N ASP A 84 -20.92 11.83 6.66
CA ASP A 84 -20.80 13.09 5.93
C ASP A 84 -20.53 12.89 4.42
N GLU A 85 -20.31 11.64 3.98
CA GLU A 85 -19.95 11.28 2.60
C GLU A 85 -21.01 10.39 1.91
N PRO A 86 -21.12 10.43 0.56
CA PRO A 86 -21.97 9.53 -0.20
C PRO A 86 -21.58 8.07 0.01
N TYR A 87 -22.57 7.18 0.11
CA TYR A 87 -22.36 5.74 0.33
C TYR A 87 -23.10 4.90 -0.72
N THR A 88 -22.54 3.73 -1.03
CA THR A 88 -23.16 2.72 -1.91
C THR A 88 -24.06 1.75 -1.13
N VAL A 89 -24.93 1.04 -1.86
CA VAL A 89 -25.84 0.02 -1.29
C VAL A 89 -25.06 -1.14 -0.66
N GLU A 90 -23.94 -1.53 -1.26
CA GLU A 90 -23.08 -2.60 -0.79
C GLU A 90 -22.33 -2.22 0.50
N GLU A 91 -21.81 -0.99 0.57
CA GLU A 91 -21.17 -0.46 1.79
C GLU A 91 -22.15 -0.36 2.95
N LEU A 92 -23.38 0.07 2.68
CA LEU A 92 -24.44 0.08 3.68
C LEU A 92 -24.74 -1.33 4.17
N ARG A 93 -24.90 -2.30 3.26
CA ARG A 93 -25.18 -3.70 3.60
C ARG A 93 -24.10 -4.30 4.48
N ASP A 94 -22.85 -4.16 4.05
CA ASP A 94 -21.72 -4.79 4.72
C ASP A 94 -21.58 -4.19 6.12
N ARG A 95 -21.72 -2.87 6.28
CA ARG A 95 -21.70 -2.21 7.58
C ARG A 95 -22.90 -2.55 8.48
N SER A 96 -24.09 -2.73 7.92
CA SER A 96 -25.27 -3.20 8.66
C SER A 96 -25.10 -4.63 9.20
N LEU A 97 -24.34 -5.47 8.50
CA LEU A 97 -23.97 -6.81 8.96
C LEU A 97 -22.80 -6.84 9.95
N GLY A 98 -22.28 -5.67 10.36
CA GLY A 98 -21.05 -5.59 11.17
C GLY A 98 -19.80 -6.02 10.40
N LYS A 99 -19.89 -6.21 9.08
CA LYS A 99 -18.71 -6.29 8.21
C LYS A 99 -18.21 -4.87 8.06
N GLU A 100 -17.36 -4.44 9.00
CA GLU A 100 -16.62 -3.19 8.85
C GLU A 100 -16.00 -3.16 7.46
N SER A 101 -16.17 -2.02 6.77
CA SER A 101 -15.59 -1.74 5.46
C SER A 101 -14.20 -2.36 5.39
N LYS A 102 -13.89 -3.15 4.34
CA LYS A 102 -12.58 -3.78 4.08
C LYS A 102 -11.52 -3.08 4.92
N ILE A 103 -11.11 -3.72 6.02
CA ILE A 103 -10.13 -3.15 6.94
C ILE A 103 -9.05 -2.54 6.06
N ASN A 104 -8.90 -1.21 6.11
CA ASN A 104 -7.89 -0.51 5.32
C ASN A 104 -6.54 -0.82 5.98
N SER A 105 -6.10 -2.06 5.81
CA SER A 105 -4.90 -2.60 6.40
C SER A 105 -3.72 -1.93 5.72
N LEU A 106 -2.83 -1.38 6.56
CA LEU A 106 -1.59 -0.80 6.08
C LEU A 106 -0.75 -1.84 5.33
N MET A 107 -0.65 -3.06 5.87
CA MET A 107 0.21 -4.08 5.28
C MET A 107 -0.36 -4.64 3.98
N ASP A 108 -1.68 -4.79 3.86
CA ASP A 108 -2.34 -5.23 2.62
C ASP A 108 -2.20 -4.19 1.53
N LEU A 109 -2.44 -2.90 1.85
CA LEU A 109 -2.21 -1.80 0.91
C LEU A 109 -0.76 -1.79 0.40
N PHE A 110 0.19 -1.96 1.31
CA PHE A 110 1.61 -1.93 0.96
C PHE A 110 1.99 -3.16 0.12
N ARG A 111 1.38 -4.32 0.39
CA ARG A 111 1.55 -5.54 -0.43
C ARG A 111 0.99 -5.35 -1.84
N GLU A 112 -0.22 -4.79 -1.94
CA GLU A 112 -0.86 -4.49 -3.22
C GLU A 112 -0.02 -3.48 -4.03
N HIS A 113 0.48 -2.43 -3.39
CA HIS A 113 1.39 -1.47 -4.03
C HIS A 113 2.62 -2.16 -4.63
N ASN A 114 3.27 -3.04 -3.86
CA ASN A 114 4.43 -3.79 -4.32
C ASN A 114 4.10 -4.72 -5.51
N ALA A 115 2.94 -5.38 -5.49
CA ALA A 115 2.48 -6.24 -6.58
C ALA A 115 2.24 -5.43 -7.87
N ARG A 116 1.59 -4.26 -7.77
CA ARG A 116 1.39 -3.34 -8.91
C ARG A 116 2.73 -2.83 -9.46
N MET A 117 3.68 -2.48 -8.59
CA MET A 117 5.02 -2.06 -9.02
C MET A 117 5.76 -3.18 -9.76
N GLU A 118 5.65 -4.43 -9.29
CA GLU A 118 6.28 -5.59 -9.90
C GLU A 118 5.76 -5.86 -11.31
N ALA A 119 4.45 -5.75 -11.51
CA ALA A 119 3.81 -5.88 -12.82
C ALA A 119 4.27 -4.80 -13.84
N LEU A 120 4.84 -3.70 -13.35
CA LEU A 120 5.29 -2.55 -14.15
C LEU A 120 6.82 -2.47 -14.27
N ILE A 121 7.54 -3.53 -13.88
CA ILE A 121 8.98 -3.64 -14.09
C ILE A 121 9.31 -3.70 -15.58
N GLY A 122 10.30 -2.91 -15.98
CA GLY A 122 10.73 -2.81 -17.39
C GLY A 122 9.93 -1.80 -18.22
N LYS A 123 8.84 -1.25 -17.66
CA LYS A 123 8.09 -0.13 -18.24
C LYS A 123 8.31 1.14 -17.44
N GLU A 124 7.83 1.16 -16.20
CA GLU A 124 7.84 2.35 -15.33
C GLU A 124 8.86 2.21 -14.20
N TYR A 125 9.05 0.99 -13.69
CA TYR A 125 9.90 0.75 -12.53
C TYR A 125 11.13 -0.09 -12.85
N SER A 126 12.22 0.23 -12.15
CA SER A 126 13.41 -0.61 -12.12
C SER A 126 13.31 -1.66 -11.00
N GLN A 127 13.95 -2.82 -11.19
CA GLN A 127 14.05 -3.84 -10.14
C GLN A 127 14.60 -3.27 -8.82
N GLY A 128 15.59 -2.37 -8.91
CA GLY A 128 16.17 -1.72 -7.74
C GLY A 128 15.18 -0.86 -6.96
N THR A 129 14.21 -0.25 -7.66
CA THR A 129 13.13 0.52 -7.02
C THR A 129 12.22 -0.41 -6.24
N LEU A 130 11.75 -1.51 -6.85
CA LEU A 130 10.92 -2.51 -6.17
C LEU A 130 11.62 -3.11 -4.94
N THR A 131 12.92 -3.43 -5.04
CA THR A 131 13.70 -3.91 -3.90
C THR A 131 13.65 -2.93 -2.73
N CYS A 132 13.71 -1.62 -3.00
CA CYS A 132 13.65 -0.61 -1.94
C CYS A 132 12.28 -0.54 -1.26
N PHE A 133 11.19 -0.71 -2.01
CA PHE A 133 9.84 -0.78 -1.44
C PHE A 133 9.61 -2.07 -0.66
N ARG A 134 10.10 -3.22 -1.14
CA ARG A 134 10.11 -4.49 -0.40
C ARG A 134 10.89 -4.40 0.91
N THR A 135 12.04 -3.71 0.91
CA THR A 135 12.80 -3.46 2.14
C THR A 135 12.01 -2.57 3.11
N SER A 136 11.41 -1.48 2.60
CA SER A 136 10.58 -0.59 3.43
C SER A 136 9.39 -1.34 4.03
N PHE A 137 8.71 -2.19 3.25
CA PHE A 137 7.63 -3.06 3.72
C PHE A 137 8.05 -3.92 4.91
N LYS A 138 9.20 -4.61 4.81
CA LYS A 138 9.74 -5.43 5.91
C LYS A 138 10.05 -4.58 7.15
N HIS A 139 10.62 -3.40 6.97
CA HIS A 139 10.87 -2.49 8.09
C HIS A 139 9.57 -2.04 8.76
N THR A 140 8.53 -1.69 7.98
CA THR A 140 7.22 -1.33 8.52
C THR A 140 6.60 -2.49 9.28
N GLN A 141 6.61 -3.70 8.73
CA GLN A 141 6.09 -4.89 9.41
C GLN A 141 6.81 -5.15 10.73
N ASN A 142 8.14 -5.11 10.73
CA ASN A 142 8.92 -5.36 11.94
C ASN A 142 8.75 -4.24 12.98
N PHE A 143 8.51 -3.00 12.55
CA PHE A 143 8.17 -1.89 13.43
C PHE A 143 6.84 -2.13 14.14
N LEU A 144 5.80 -2.58 13.41
CA LEU A 144 4.50 -2.92 13.98
C LEU A 144 4.63 -3.99 15.07
N LYS A 145 5.36 -5.07 14.77
CA LYS A 145 5.64 -6.14 15.74
C LYS A 145 6.45 -5.64 16.95
N TRP A 146 7.40 -4.74 16.72
CA TRP A 146 8.27 -4.25 17.79
C TRP A 146 7.51 -3.33 18.77
N LYS A 147 6.82 -2.31 18.25
CA LYS A 147 6.19 -1.24 19.05
C LYS A 147 4.76 -1.56 19.46
N TYR A 148 3.94 -2.06 18.53
CA TYR A 148 2.51 -2.26 18.75
C TYR A 148 2.14 -3.71 19.06
N LYS A 149 3.06 -4.66 18.85
CA LYS A 149 2.80 -6.11 18.96
C LYS A 149 1.72 -6.60 18.00
N LEU A 150 1.59 -5.93 16.86
CA LEU A 150 0.63 -6.25 15.82
C LEU A 150 1.35 -6.67 14.54
N GLU A 151 0.71 -7.56 13.77
CA GLU A 151 1.12 -7.88 12.40
C GLU A 151 0.67 -6.80 11.40
N ASP A 152 -0.37 -6.05 11.74
CA ASP A 152 -1.02 -5.09 10.88
C ASP A 152 -1.70 -3.97 11.68
N ILE A 153 -2.08 -2.88 11.01
CA ILE A 153 -2.79 -1.76 11.62
C ILE A 153 -3.71 -1.09 10.61
N ASP A 154 -4.84 -0.56 11.07
CA ASP A 154 -5.69 0.31 10.26
C ASP A 154 -4.90 1.58 9.87
N VAL A 155 -4.95 1.98 8.59
CA VAL A 155 -4.35 3.21 8.08
C VAL A 155 -4.79 4.45 8.85
N LYS A 156 -6.00 4.47 9.44
CA LYS A 156 -6.50 5.58 10.26
C LYS A 156 -5.68 5.83 11.52
N CYS A 157 -4.96 4.82 12.01
CA CYS A 157 -4.07 4.94 13.16
C CYS A 157 -2.72 5.60 12.82
N ILE A 158 -2.45 5.89 11.54
CA ILE A 158 -1.19 6.49 11.09
C ILE A 158 -1.26 8.01 11.30
N ASN A 159 -0.83 8.45 12.47
CA ASN A 159 -0.71 9.86 12.84
C ASN A 159 0.76 10.32 12.86
N HIS A 160 0.99 11.59 13.25
CA HIS A 160 2.35 12.13 13.33
C HIS A 160 3.26 11.35 14.29
N ALA A 161 2.72 10.90 15.43
CA ALA A 161 3.48 10.11 16.41
C ALA A 161 3.98 8.79 15.81
N PHE A 162 3.13 8.09 15.04
CA PHE A 162 3.53 6.89 14.30
C PHE A 162 4.74 7.16 13.39
N VAL A 163 4.71 8.26 12.64
CA VAL A 163 5.78 8.64 11.70
C VAL A 163 7.08 8.93 12.44
N THR A 164 7.04 9.67 13.55
CA THR A 164 8.23 9.97 14.36
C THR A 164 8.80 8.72 15.03
N ASP A 165 7.92 7.84 15.53
CA ASP A 165 8.31 6.59 16.17
C ASP A 165 8.91 5.59 15.17
N TYR A 166 8.39 5.57 13.94
CA TYR A 166 8.93 4.75 12.89
C TYR A 166 10.33 5.21 12.46
N ASP A 167 10.56 6.52 12.33
CA ASP A 167 11.90 7.06 12.09
C ASP A 167 12.87 6.71 13.21
N PHE A 168 12.43 6.85 14.47
CA PHE A 168 13.22 6.46 15.63
C PHE A 168 13.57 4.97 15.58
N TYR A 169 12.62 4.09 15.26
CA TYR A 169 12.86 2.65 15.10
C TYR A 169 13.92 2.34 14.03
N LEU A 170 13.81 2.98 12.86
CA LEU A 170 14.77 2.80 11.77
C LEU A 170 16.19 3.15 12.20
N ARG A 171 16.34 4.23 12.99
CA ARG A 171 17.64 4.74 13.43
C ARG A 171 18.20 3.98 14.63
N SER A 172 17.36 3.60 15.58
CA SER A 172 17.78 2.95 16.83
C SER A 172 17.91 1.44 16.69
N LYS A 173 16.85 0.75 16.25
CA LYS A 173 16.78 -0.71 16.18
C LYS A 173 17.36 -1.26 14.88
N CYS A 174 17.00 -0.68 13.74
CA CYS A 174 17.57 -1.10 12.46
C CYS A 174 18.97 -0.52 12.21
N LYS A 175 19.45 0.39 13.07
CA LYS A 175 20.75 1.08 12.94
C LYS A 175 20.98 1.65 11.54
N CYS A 176 19.91 2.13 10.89
CA CYS A 176 19.99 2.68 9.55
C CYS A 176 20.80 3.97 9.56
N LYS A 177 21.80 4.08 8.69
CA LYS A 177 22.46 5.35 8.40
C LYS A 177 21.43 6.37 7.89
N ASN A 178 21.71 7.67 8.10
CA ASN A 178 20.76 8.75 7.82
C ASN A 178 20.09 8.65 6.45
N ASN A 179 20.85 8.50 5.37
CA ASN A 179 20.28 8.45 4.01
C ASN A 179 19.42 7.21 3.75
N SER A 180 19.72 6.09 4.43
CA SER A 180 18.91 4.87 4.36
C SER A 180 17.59 5.05 5.12
N ALA A 181 17.62 5.64 6.32
CA ALA A 181 16.42 5.97 7.08
C ALA A 181 15.52 6.92 6.27
N VAL A 182 16.07 8.03 5.76
CA VAL A 182 15.36 8.99 4.88
C VAL A 182 14.74 8.28 3.67
N LYS A 183 15.43 7.30 3.08
CA LYS A 183 14.90 6.56 1.92
C LYS A 183 13.70 5.69 2.30
N ASN A 184 13.78 4.94 3.40
CA ASN A 184 12.64 4.17 3.90
C ASN A 184 11.45 5.08 4.24
N MET A 185 11.69 6.21 4.90
CA MET A 185 10.65 7.19 5.24
C MET A 185 9.99 7.80 3.99
N LYS A 186 10.76 8.05 2.92
CA LYS A 186 10.19 8.49 1.63
C LYS A 186 9.33 7.41 0.96
N ASN A 187 9.76 6.15 1.03
CA ASN A 187 8.99 5.02 0.49
C ASN A 187 7.69 4.83 1.27
N PHE A 188 7.75 4.86 2.60
CA PHE A 188 6.56 4.83 3.45
C PHE A 188 5.62 6.02 3.19
N GLY A 189 6.17 7.23 3.05
CA GLY A 189 5.40 8.42 2.69
C GLY A 189 4.75 8.36 1.30
N LYS A 190 5.20 7.49 0.38
CA LYS A 190 4.48 7.21 -0.87
C LYS A 190 3.20 6.41 -0.58
N ILE A 191 3.26 5.42 0.32
CA ILE A 191 2.10 4.63 0.74
C ILE A 191 1.06 5.51 1.43
N VAL A 192 1.49 6.34 2.38
CA VAL A 192 0.60 7.28 3.08
C VAL A 192 -0.10 8.24 2.11
N ARG A 193 0.62 8.76 1.11
CA ARG A 193 -0.01 9.61 0.07
C ARG A 193 -1.06 8.88 -0.77
N ILE A 194 -0.92 7.56 -0.97
CA ILE A 194 -1.96 6.76 -1.62
C ILE A 194 -3.20 6.71 -0.72
N CYS A 195 -3.03 6.51 0.59
CA CYS A 195 -4.15 6.54 1.55
C CYS A 195 -4.89 7.88 1.52
N ILE A 196 -4.17 9.00 1.51
CA ILE A 196 -4.75 10.34 1.44
C ILE A 196 -5.49 10.53 0.12
N ALA A 197 -4.88 10.15 -1.01
CA ALA A 197 -5.50 10.26 -2.33
C ALA A 197 -6.78 9.42 -2.47
N ASN A 198 -6.89 8.31 -1.73
CA ASN A 198 -8.09 7.47 -1.68
C ASN A 198 -9.11 7.92 -0.61
N GLY A 199 -8.87 9.03 0.11
CA GLY A 199 -9.76 9.53 1.15
C GLY A 199 -9.74 8.73 2.47
N TRP A 200 -8.79 7.81 2.65
CA TRP A 200 -8.71 6.99 3.87
C TRP A 200 -8.02 7.71 5.03
N LEU A 201 -7.20 8.71 4.73
CA LEU A 201 -6.57 9.60 5.69
C LEU A 201 -6.98 11.05 5.41
N ILE A 202 -7.58 11.69 6.41
CA ILE A 202 -8.05 13.08 6.32
C ILE A 202 -6.88 14.07 6.42
N ALA A 203 -5.91 13.78 7.29
CA ALA A 203 -4.76 14.64 7.54
C ALA A 203 -3.46 13.94 7.15
N ASP A 204 -2.48 14.70 6.65
CA ASP A 204 -1.16 14.18 6.31
C ASP A 204 -0.28 14.04 7.57
N PRO A 205 0.04 12.81 8.03
CA PRO A 205 0.90 12.62 9.20
C PRO A 205 2.36 13.05 8.96
N PHE A 206 2.77 13.27 7.70
CA PHE A 206 4.09 13.75 7.33
C PHE A 206 4.22 15.27 7.28
N LEU A 207 3.13 16.04 7.42
CA LEU A 207 3.12 17.50 7.19
C LEU A 207 4.27 18.24 7.92
N ASN A 208 4.54 17.87 9.17
CA ASN A 208 5.59 18.48 10.00
C ASN A 208 6.85 17.62 10.16
N TYR A 209 6.97 16.52 9.42
CA TYR A 209 8.11 15.64 9.46
C TYR A 209 9.20 16.10 8.48
N LYS A 210 10.31 16.63 9.02
CA LYS A 210 11.41 17.19 8.22
C LYS A 210 12.65 16.28 8.28
N GLN A 211 13.07 15.74 7.14
CA GLN A 211 14.38 15.08 7.03
C GLN A 211 15.21 15.50 5.84
N LYS A 212 16.51 15.71 6.10
CA LYS A 212 17.52 16.06 5.11
C LYS A 212 18.46 14.89 4.86
N ARG A 213 18.76 14.63 3.59
CA ARG A 213 19.86 13.73 3.23
C ARG A 213 21.17 14.42 3.59
N LYS A 214 22.11 13.64 4.13
CA LYS A 214 23.49 14.10 4.32
C LYS A 214 24.25 13.80 3.04
N THR A 215 24.96 14.78 2.51
CA THR A 215 25.97 14.52 1.48
C THR A 215 26.99 13.55 2.06
N VAL A 216 27.38 12.56 1.25
CA VAL A 216 28.43 11.62 1.61
C VAL A 216 29.54 11.89 0.64
N ASP A 217 30.64 12.41 1.14
CA ASP A 217 31.84 12.61 0.34
C ASP A 217 32.32 11.25 -0.12
N ARG A 218 32.33 11.10 -1.45
CA ARG A 218 32.86 9.90 -2.07
C ARG A 218 34.34 10.14 -2.23
N VAL A 219 35.16 9.39 -1.51
CA VAL A 219 36.60 9.35 -1.79
C VAL A 219 36.75 8.81 -3.22
N TYR A 220 37.35 9.62 -4.08
CA TYR A 220 37.75 9.25 -5.42
C TYR A 220 39.26 9.42 -5.53
N LEU A 221 39.89 8.66 -6.43
CA LEU A 221 41.32 8.82 -6.69
C LEU A 221 41.54 10.09 -7.51
N THR A 222 42.53 10.90 -7.12
CA THR A 222 42.97 12.05 -7.91
C THR A 222 43.66 11.59 -9.20
N THR A 223 43.86 12.52 -10.13
CA THR A 223 44.61 12.26 -11.38
C THR A 223 45.99 11.66 -11.10
N ASP A 224 46.72 12.23 -10.14
CA ASP A 224 48.07 11.80 -9.81
C ASP A 224 48.05 10.41 -9.16
N GLU A 225 47.08 10.16 -8.28
CA GLU A 225 46.88 8.84 -7.66
C GLU A 225 46.54 7.78 -8.72
N LEU A 226 45.71 8.11 -9.72
CA LEU A 226 45.41 7.22 -10.85
C LEU A 226 46.64 6.93 -11.71
N GLN A 227 47.50 7.92 -11.97
CA GLN A 227 48.75 7.71 -12.73
C GLN A 227 49.74 6.83 -11.98
N VAL A 228 49.95 7.08 -10.68
CA VAL A 228 50.77 6.23 -9.82
C VAL A 228 50.24 4.79 -9.82
N TRP A 229 48.92 4.62 -9.79
CA TRP A 229 48.29 3.31 -9.82
C TRP A 229 48.44 2.60 -11.17
N GLY A 230 48.31 3.34 -12.28
CA GLY A 230 48.48 2.82 -13.64
C GLY A 230 49.90 2.36 -13.94
N ASN A 231 50.90 3.10 -13.44
CA ASN A 231 52.32 2.81 -13.66
C ASN A 231 52.91 1.80 -12.66
N LYS A 232 52.14 1.37 -11.67
CA LYS A 232 52.60 0.41 -10.66
C LYS A 232 52.86 -0.95 -11.31
N GLN A 233 54.11 -1.40 -11.25
CA GLN A 233 54.47 -2.77 -11.61
C GLN A 233 54.10 -3.71 -10.47
N PHE A 234 53.26 -4.70 -10.77
CA PHE A 234 52.91 -5.75 -9.82
C PHE A 234 53.84 -6.94 -10.00
N SER A 235 54.23 -7.56 -8.89
CA SER A 235 55.14 -8.72 -8.87
C SER A 235 54.50 -10.01 -9.42
N THR A 236 53.20 -10.03 -9.65
CA THR A 236 52.46 -11.21 -10.14
C THR A 236 51.47 -10.86 -11.23
N ASP A 237 51.43 -11.67 -12.28
CA ASP A 237 50.55 -11.48 -13.44
C ASP A 237 49.06 -11.47 -13.06
N ARG A 238 48.67 -12.20 -12.01
CA ARG A 238 47.29 -12.18 -11.49
C ARG A 238 46.87 -10.78 -11.03
N LEU A 239 47.77 -10.01 -10.42
CA LEU A 239 47.48 -8.65 -9.98
C LEU A 239 47.48 -7.68 -11.16
N SER A 240 48.36 -7.89 -12.15
CA SER A 240 48.33 -7.17 -13.44
C SER A 240 47.01 -7.40 -14.20
N GLN A 241 46.47 -8.63 -14.17
CA GLN A 241 45.17 -8.95 -14.76
C GLN A 241 43.99 -8.34 -13.99
N VAL A 242 44.15 -8.06 -12.70
CA VAL A 242 43.15 -7.31 -11.89
C VAL A 242 43.23 -5.80 -12.15
N ARG A 243 44.42 -5.26 -12.49
CA ARG A 243 44.59 -3.90 -13.02
C ARG A 243 43.87 -3.75 -14.37
N ASP A 244 43.97 -4.76 -15.22
CA ASP A 244 43.31 -4.78 -16.53
C ASP A 244 41.81 -5.16 -16.37
N ILE A 245 41.01 -4.20 -15.95
CA ILE A 245 39.59 -4.42 -15.63
C ILE A 245 38.73 -4.50 -16.91
N PHE A 246 38.06 -5.64 -17.09
CA PHE A 246 37.08 -5.84 -18.16
C PHE A 246 35.84 -4.93 -18.05
N ARG A 247 35.29 -4.51 -19.21
CA ARG A 247 34.08 -3.67 -19.34
C ARG A 247 32.96 -4.05 -18.37
N LYS A 248 32.56 -5.32 -18.30
CA LYS A 248 31.46 -5.78 -17.43
C LYS A 248 31.72 -5.47 -15.95
N LYS A 249 32.97 -5.61 -15.51
CA LYS A 249 33.39 -5.37 -14.13
C LYS A 249 33.46 -3.85 -13.85
N LEU A 250 33.95 -3.07 -14.81
CA LEU A 250 34.04 -1.61 -14.74
C LEU A 250 32.65 -0.94 -14.76
N MET A 251 31.74 -1.40 -15.61
CA MET A 251 30.34 -0.98 -15.65
C MET A 251 29.61 -1.31 -14.34
N ARG A 252 29.85 -2.49 -13.77
CA ARG A 252 29.30 -2.87 -12.46
C ARG A 252 29.81 -1.96 -11.33
N PHE A 253 31.11 -1.65 -11.31
CA PHE A 253 31.70 -0.79 -10.28
C PHE A 253 31.30 0.68 -10.41
N SER A 254 31.30 1.21 -11.63
CA SER A 254 30.84 2.58 -11.94
C SER A 254 29.32 2.74 -11.88
N ARG A 255 28.57 1.64 -11.76
CA ARG A 255 27.10 1.57 -11.82
C ARG A 255 26.52 2.12 -13.13
N ILE A 256 27.34 2.21 -14.17
CA ILE A 256 26.90 2.56 -15.52
C ILE A 256 26.16 1.34 -16.09
N LYS A 257 24.87 1.50 -16.35
CA LYS A 257 24.02 0.42 -16.89
C LYS A 257 24.02 0.39 -18.43
N SER A 258 24.21 1.55 -19.06
CA SER A 258 24.20 1.68 -20.52
C SER A 258 25.60 1.50 -21.10
N VAL A 259 25.74 0.59 -22.06
CA VAL A 259 27.00 0.34 -22.77
C VAL A 259 27.43 1.58 -23.55
N SER A 260 26.49 2.31 -24.16
CA SER A 260 26.77 3.55 -24.88
C SER A 260 27.30 4.65 -23.95
N THR A 261 26.71 4.80 -22.77
CA THR A 261 27.20 5.74 -21.75
C THR A 261 28.59 5.33 -21.25
N TYR A 262 28.84 4.03 -21.10
CA TYR A 262 30.16 3.52 -20.76
C TYR A 262 31.20 3.91 -21.81
N HIS A 263 30.95 3.68 -23.10
CA HIS A 263 31.89 4.03 -24.16
C HIS A 263 32.11 5.55 -24.29
N LYS A 264 31.07 6.36 -24.06
CA LYS A 264 31.23 7.83 -24.01
C LYS A 264 32.16 8.27 -22.89
N CYS A 265 31.89 7.83 -21.65
CA CYS A 265 32.75 8.16 -20.51
C CYS A 265 34.17 7.60 -20.68
N LEU A 266 34.30 6.42 -21.29
CA LEU A 266 35.60 5.82 -21.58
C LEU A 266 36.37 6.64 -22.63
N GLY A 267 35.69 7.09 -23.69
CA GLY A 267 36.27 7.97 -24.71
C GLY A 267 36.72 9.31 -24.14
N GLU A 268 35.94 9.91 -23.25
CA GLU A 268 36.33 11.13 -22.52
C GLU A 268 37.60 10.88 -21.68
N LEU A 269 37.64 9.79 -20.91
CA LEU A 269 38.81 9.43 -20.10
C LEU A 269 40.07 9.15 -20.95
N VAL A 270 39.90 8.56 -22.14
CA VAL A 270 41.00 8.36 -23.11
C VAL A 270 41.44 9.69 -23.71
N SER A 271 40.51 10.55 -24.12
CA SER A 271 40.82 11.86 -24.70
C SER A 271 41.54 12.79 -23.73
N PHE A 272 41.26 12.65 -22.44
CA PHE A 272 41.94 13.36 -21.38
C PHE A 272 43.23 12.67 -20.91
N GLY A 273 43.61 11.54 -21.51
CA GLY A 273 44.86 10.83 -21.23
C GLY A 273 44.91 10.07 -19.90
N TYR A 274 43.77 9.87 -19.23
CA TYR A 274 43.72 9.19 -17.93
C TYR A 274 43.90 7.68 -18.03
N ILE A 275 43.47 7.08 -19.15
CA ILE A 275 43.56 5.64 -19.38
C ILE A 275 44.00 5.35 -20.81
N GLY A 276 44.85 4.33 -20.98
CA GLY A 276 45.07 3.71 -22.27
C GLY A 276 43.98 2.69 -22.56
N TYR A 277 43.16 2.93 -23.58
CA TYR A 277 42.15 1.96 -24.02
C TYR A 277 42.68 1.12 -25.17
N ARG A 278 42.93 -0.17 -24.91
CA ARG A 278 43.16 -1.18 -25.95
C ARG A 278 42.01 -2.18 -25.92
N PRO A 279 40.99 -2.02 -26.77
CA PRO A 279 39.91 -3.00 -26.83
C PRO A 279 40.45 -4.35 -27.31
N SER A 280 39.93 -5.44 -26.76
CA SER A 280 40.19 -6.79 -27.29
C SER A 280 39.52 -7.03 -28.65
N PHE A 281 38.72 -6.07 -29.14
CA PHE A 281 38.05 -6.07 -30.44
C PHE A 281 37.81 -4.61 -30.88
N ASP A 282 38.48 -4.16 -31.94
CA ASP A 282 38.30 -2.85 -32.57
C ASP A 282 37.60 -3.02 -33.93
N PRO A 283 36.35 -2.54 -34.12
CA PRO A 283 35.66 -2.64 -35.41
C PRO A 283 36.25 -1.73 -36.50
N LEU A 284 37.13 -0.80 -36.18
CA LEU A 284 37.82 0.08 -37.13
C LEU A 284 39.24 -0.40 -37.46
N HIS A 285 39.82 -1.25 -36.61
CA HIS A 285 41.14 -1.85 -36.82
C HIS A 285 41.07 -3.36 -36.51
N CYS A 286 40.45 -4.12 -37.41
CA CYS A 286 40.70 -5.56 -37.46
C CYS A 286 42.12 -5.79 -38.01
N LYS A 287 43.03 -6.26 -37.14
CA LYS A 287 44.15 -7.12 -37.54
C LYS A 287 43.80 -8.55 -37.15
#